data_AF-A0A6C0CF36-F1
#
_entry.id   AF-A0A6C0CF36-F1
#
_cell.length_a   1.000
_cell.length_b   1.000
_cell.length_c   1.000
_cell.angle_alpha   90.00
_cell.angle_beta   90.00
_cell.angle_gamma   90.00
#
_symmetry.space_group_name_H-M   'P 1'
#
loop_
_entity.id
_entity.type
_entity.pdbx_description
1 polymer ?
#
loop_
_entity_poly.entity_id
_entity_poly.type
_entity_poly.pdbx_seq_one_letter_code
_entity_poly.pdbx_strand_id
1 'polypeptide(L)'
;MDYMELLTISNIIIIILIGVFILNWINNLDKIKCECSNTNKKIFIKAWWFFIIVYYTFEVLIYLLSGTKDTLSDFIKYNNLLLGFNLILGFVSAIMIIVTYRYINYLKTSDCKCSQGKTQDLLYMYSKINMVIIALIIVIMIFVGIRFIFK
;
A
#
# COMPACT_ATOMS: atom_id res chain seq x y z
N MET A 1 -4.10 0.70 -25.89
CA MET A 1 -3.73 0.72 -24.47
C MET A 1 -2.27 1.13 -24.40
N ASP A 2 -2.03 2.34 -23.90
CA ASP A 2 -0.67 2.85 -23.72
C ASP A 2 0.02 2.10 -22.57
N TYR A 3 1.36 2.06 -22.58
CA TYR A 3 2.17 1.46 -21.51
C TYR A 3 1.83 2.07 -20.15
N MET A 4 1.59 3.38 -20.09
CA MET A 4 1.23 4.11 -18.87
C MET A 4 -0.13 3.69 -18.31
N GLU A 5 -1.09 3.41 -19.20
CA GLU A 5 -2.42 2.94 -18.82
C GLU A 5 -2.34 1.52 -18.23
N LEU A 6 -1.62 0.61 -18.90
CA LEU A 6 -1.40 -0.75 -18.40
C LEU A 6 -0.70 -0.74 -17.04
N LEU A 7 0.33 0.11 -16.88
CA LEU A 7 1.04 0.27 -15.62
C LEU A 7 0.10 0.76 -14.50
N THR A 8 -0.74 1.75 -14.78
CA THR A 8 -1.69 2.30 -13.81
C THR A 8 -2.70 1.26 -13.35
N ILE A 9 -3.33 0.55 -14.29
CA ILE A 9 -4.32 -0.49 -13.99
C ILE A 9 -3.68 -1.64 -13.20
N SER A 10 -2.52 -2.12 -13.66
CA SER A 10 -1.81 -3.21 -12.98
C SER A 10 -1.43 -2.84 -11.54
N ASN A 11 -0.98 -1.60 -11.30
CA ASN A 11 -0.64 -1.11 -9.97
C ASN A 11 -1.87 -1.08 -9.04
N ILE A 12 -3.01 -0.55 -9.51
CA ILE A 12 -4.25 -0.55 -8.74
C ILE A 12 -4.68 -1.97 -8.36
N ILE A 13 -4.64 -2.90 -9.32
CA ILE A 13 -4.98 -4.32 -9.07
C ILE A 13 -4.04 -4.91 -8.02
N ILE A 14 -2.73 -4.70 -8.15
CA ILE A 14 -1.73 -5.20 -7.21
C ILE A 14 -1.98 -4.66 -5.80
N ILE A 15 -2.25 -3.36 -5.66
CA ILE A 15 -2.55 -2.73 -4.37
C ILE A 15 -3.79 -3.36 -3.72
N ILE A 16 -4.85 -3.57 -4.49
CA ILE A 16 -6.09 -4.18 -3.99
C ILE A 16 -5.83 -5.63 -3.55
N LEU A 17 -5.14 -6.43 -4.36
CA LEU A 17 -4.82 -7.82 -4.04
C LEU A 17 -4.00 -7.94 -2.74
N ILE A 18 -2.99 -7.09 -2.59
CA ILE A 18 -2.13 -7.06 -1.39
C ILE A 18 -2.94 -6.61 -0.18
N GLY A 19 -3.78 -5.58 -0.32
CA GLY A 19 -4.66 -5.12 0.75
C GLY A 19 -5.59 -6.23 1.22
N VAL A 20 -6.24 -6.94 0.29
CA VAL A 20 -7.12 -8.07 0.62
C VAL A 20 -6.34 -9.17 1.32
N PHE A 21 -5.13 -9.49 0.86
CA PHE A 21 -4.28 -10.50 1.48
C PHE A 21 -3.91 -10.13 2.93
N ILE A 22 -3.54 -8.87 3.19
CA ILE A 22 -3.23 -8.39 4.54
C ILE A 22 -4.47 -8.39 5.43
N LEU A 23 -5.62 -7.91 4.94
CA LEU A 23 -6.87 -7.92 5.69
C LEU A 23 -7.30 -9.35 6.04
N ASN A 24 -7.17 -10.28 5.10
CA ASN A 24 -7.50 -11.68 5.35
C ASN A 24 -6.59 -12.28 6.43
N TRP A 25 -5.29 -11.99 6.40
CA TRP A 25 -4.36 -12.40 7.45
C TRP A 25 -4.73 -11.83 8.82
N ILE A 26 -4.99 -10.53 8.91
CA ILE A 26 -5.41 -9.88 10.16
C ILE A 26 -6.76 -10.44 10.67
N ASN A 27 -7.74 -10.60 9.78
CA ASN A 27 -9.03 -11.18 10.12
C ASN A 27 -8.90 -12.63 10.62
N ASN A 28 -7.94 -13.39 10.08
CA ASN A 28 -7.67 -14.74 10.58
C ASN A 28 -7.11 -14.69 12.02
N LEU A 29 -6.21 -13.77 12.32
CA LEU A 29 -5.71 -13.55 13.68
C LEU A 29 -6.83 -13.17 14.66
N ASP A 30 -7.79 -12.36 14.21
CA ASP A 30 -8.98 -11.99 14.99
C ASP A 30 -9.89 -13.21 15.22
N LYS A 31 -10.13 -14.04 14.19
CA LYS A 31 -10.97 -15.25 14.26
C LYS A 31 -10.45 -16.26 15.27
N ILE A 32 -9.13 -16.48 15.30
CA ILE A 32 -8.48 -17.39 16.26
C ILE A 32 -8.22 -16.73 17.62
N LYS A 33 -8.67 -15.48 17.83
CA LYS A 33 -8.49 -14.70 19.06
C LYS A 33 -7.03 -14.66 19.54
N CYS A 34 -6.11 -14.43 18.60
CA CYS A 34 -4.68 -14.41 18.88
C CYS A 34 -4.29 -13.22 19.77
N GLU A 35 -4.11 -13.43 21.08
CA GLU A 35 -3.93 -12.37 22.08
C GLU A 35 -2.68 -11.51 21.83
N CYS A 36 -1.55 -12.14 21.46
CA CYS A 36 -0.30 -11.45 21.16
C CYS A 36 -0.43 -10.39 20.03
N SER A 37 -1.43 -10.58 19.17
CA SER A 37 -1.68 -9.76 17.99
C SER A 37 -2.48 -8.51 18.31
N ASN A 38 -3.05 -8.45 19.52
CA ASN A 38 -3.96 -7.41 19.93
C ASN A 38 -3.23 -6.13 20.33
N THR A 39 -2.77 -5.39 19.32
CA THR A 39 -2.09 -4.11 19.49
C THR A 39 -2.81 -3.03 18.69
N ASN A 40 -2.68 -1.77 19.10
CA ASN A 40 -3.23 -0.63 18.36
C ASN A 40 -2.74 -0.61 16.90
N LYS A 41 -1.52 -1.10 16.63
CA LYS A 41 -0.95 -1.21 15.28
C LYS A 41 -1.83 -2.08 14.37
N LYS A 42 -2.38 -3.19 14.87
CA LYS A 42 -3.27 -4.08 14.12
C LYS A 42 -4.51 -3.31 13.63
N ILE A 43 -5.11 -2.51 14.49
CA ILE A 43 -6.31 -1.71 14.18
C ILE A 43 -5.99 -0.70 13.08
N PHE A 44 -4.90 0.05 13.22
CA PHE A 44 -4.47 1.02 12.21
C PHE A 44 -4.15 0.37 10.86
N ILE A 45 -3.43 -0.75 10.85
CA ILE A 45 -3.11 -1.49 9.61
C ILE A 45 -4.41 -1.95 8.94
N LYS A 46 -5.34 -2.53 9.70
CA LYS A 46 -6.64 -2.99 9.19
C LYS A 46 -7.45 -1.84 8.59
N ALA A 47 -7.59 -0.74 9.30
CA ALA A 47 -8.33 0.43 8.83
C ALA A 47 -7.69 1.03 7.56
N TRP A 48 -6.37 1.14 7.52
CA TRP A 48 -5.65 1.67 6.38
C TRP A 48 -5.82 0.84 5.12
N TRP A 49 -5.60 -0.48 5.20
CA TRP A 49 -5.73 -1.34 4.01
C TRP A 49 -7.16 -1.43 3.52
N PHE A 50 -8.14 -1.39 4.44
CA PHE A 50 -9.55 -1.28 4.06
C PHE A 50 -9.83 0.04 3.32
N PHE A 51 -9.37 1.17 3.87
CA PHE A 51 -9.52 2.48 3.25
C PHE A 51 -8.88 2.53 1.86
N ILE A 52 -7.65 2.01 1.69
CA ILE A 52 -6.96 2.03 0.40
C ILE A 52 -7.72 1.24 -0.67
N ILE A 53 -8.25 0.05 -0.32
CA ILE A 53 -9.05 -0.75 -1.24
C ILE A 53 -10.29 0.03 -1.68
N VAL A 54 -11.02 0.62 -0.73
CA VAL A 54 -12.23 1.39 -1.00
C VAL A 54 -11.90 2.60 -1.88
N TYR A 55 -10.83 3.32 -1.56
CA TYR A 55 -10.38 4.49 -2.32
C TYR A 55 -10.08 4.14 -3.78
N TYR A 56 -9.21 3.16 -4.05
CA TYR A 56 -8.85 2.81 -5.42
C TYR A 56 -10.02 2.19 -6.20
N THR A 57 -10.90 1.45 -5.52
CA THR A 57 -12.14 0.96 -6.14
C THR A 57 -13.02 2.14 -6.54
N PHE A 58 -13.15 3.16 -5.68
CA PHE A 58 -13.94 4.35 -5.97
C PHE A 58 -13.33 5.20 -7.08
N GLU A 59 -12.01 5.33 -7.13
CA GLU A 59 -11.29 6.02 -8.20
C GLU A 59 -11.57 5.39 -9.57
N VAL A 60 -11.52 4.06 -9.66
CA VAL A 60 -11.88 3.31 -10.88
C VAL A 60 -13.36 3.49 -11.21
N LEU A 61 -14.26 3.46 -10.23
CA LEU A 61 -15.69 3.68 -10.45
C LEU A 61 -15.99 5.09 -10.97
N ILE A 62 -15.38 6.12 -10.39
CA ILE A 62 -15.52 7.50 -10.87
C ILE A 62 -15.07 7.60 -12.32
N TYR A 63 -13.92 7.02 -12.66
CA TYR A 63 -13.42 6.99 -14.03
C TYR A 63 -14.44 6.34 -14.98
N LEU A 64 -14.97 5.16 -14.64
CA LEU A 64 -15.96 4.46 -15.46
C LEU A 64 -17.27 5.26 -15.62
N LEU A 65 -17.71 5.98 -14.57
CA LEU A 65 -18.95 6.76 -14.59
C LEU A 65 -18.80 8.14 -15.25
N SER A 66 -17.59 8.68 -15.31
CA SER A 66 -17.32 10.00 -15.91
C SER A 66 -17.58 10.05 -17.41
N GLY A 67 -17.59 8.90 -18.09
CA GLY A 67 -17.80 8.81 -19.54
C GLY A 67 -16.71 9.50 -20.37
N THR A 68 -15.54 9.78 -19.78
CA THR A 68 -14.43 10.40 -20.52
C THR A 68 -13.92 9.45 -21.61
N LYS A 69 -13.35 10.03 -22.67
CA LYS A 69 -12.59 9.27 -23.69
C LYS A 69 -11.12 9.12 -23.34
N ASP A 70 -10.68 9.77 -22.27
CA ASP A 70 -9.29 9.75 -21.83
C ASP A 70 -8.97 8.41 -21.17
N THR A 71 -7.69 8.04 -21.13
CA THR A 71 -7.27 6.85 -20.38
C THR A 71 -7.37 7.10 -18.87
N LEU A 72 -7.46 6.05 -18.06
CA LEU A 72 -7.45 6.19 -16.59
C LEU A 72 -6.21 6.95 -16.11
N SER A 73 -5.05 6.72 -16.76
CA SER A 73 -3.81 7.40 -16.41
C SER A 73 -3.86 8.90 -16.67
N ASP A 74 -4.48 9.30 -17.79
CA ASP A 74 -4.65 10.71 -18.15
C ASP A 74 -5.69 11.38 -17.25
N PHE A 75 -6.80 10.70 -16.97
CA PHE A 75 -7.84 11.17 -16.07
C PHE A 75 -7.26 11.53 -14.68
N ILE A 76 -6.39 10.67 -14.14
CA ILE A 76 -5.72 10.92 -12.86
C ILE A 76 -4.70 12.06 -12.99
N LYS A 77 -3.90 12.05 -14.06
CA LYS A 77 -2.81 13.01 -14.26
C LYS A 77 -3.29 14.44 -14.47
N TYR A 78 -4.35 14.63 -15.25
CA TYR A 78 -4.89 15.96 -15.57
C TYR A 78 -5.86 16.48 -14.51
N ASN A 79 -6.34 15.61 -13.62
CA ASN A 79 -7.11 16.03 -12.46
C ASN A 79 -6.17 16.35 -11.28
N ASN A 80 -5.79 17.61 -11.14
CA ASN A 80 -4.88 18.08 -10.09
C ASN A 80 -5.29 17.68 -8.66
N LEU A 81 -6.60 17.57 -8.38
CA LEU A 81 -7.09 17.11 -7.08
C LEU A 81 -6.79 15.62 -6.86
N LEU A 82 -7.08 14.77 -7.84
CA LEU A 82 -6.78 13.34 -7.77
C LEU A 82 -5.27 13.10 -7.70
N LEU A 83 -4.49 13.79 -8.54
CA LEU A 83 -3.04 13.70 -8.52
C LEU A 83 -2.47 14.10 -7.15
N GLY A 84 -2.90 15.24 -6.60
CA GLY A 84 -2.47 15.71 -5.29
C GLY A 84 -2.83 14.74 -4.17
N PHE A 85 -4.05 14.20 -4.19
CA PHE A 85 -4.49 13.23 -3.20
C PHE A 85 -3.72 11.90 -3.30
N ASN A 86 -3.49 11.41 -4.53
CA ASN A 86 -2.68 10.21 -4.78
C ASN A 86 -1.24 10.36 -4.31
N LEU A 87 -0.64 11.55 -4.41
CA LEU A 87 0.69 11.81 -3.86
C LEU A 87 0.70 11.74 -2.33
N ILE A 88 -0.28 12.35 -1.66
CA ILE A 88 -0.44 12.28 -0.20
C ILE A 88 -0.64 10.82 0.23
N LEU A 89 -1.51 10.08 -0.46
CA LEU A 89 -1.73 8.67 -0.20
C LEU A 89 -0.47 7.83 -0.41
N GLY A 90 0.33 8.13 -1.42
CA GLY A 90 1.62 7.46 -1.64
C GLY A 90 2.57 7.65 -0.45
N PHE A 91 2.66 8.87 0.08
CA PHE A 91 3.46 9.16 1.26
C PHE A 91 2.96 8.42 2.51
N VAL A 92 1.65 8.47 2.78
CA VAL A 92 1.06 7.75 3.93
C VAL A 92 1.19 6.24 3.76
N SER A 93 1.07 5.71 2.53
CA SER A 93 1.28 4.28 2.22
C SER A 93 2.69 3.83 2.61
N ALA A 94 3.71 4.64 2.31
CA ALA A 94 5.09 4.32 2.68
C ALA A 94 5.25 4.19 4.21
N ILE A 95 4.65 5.12 4.97
CA ILE A 95 4.63 5.05 6.45
C ILE A 95 3.89 3.79 6.91
N MET A 96 2.75 3.48 6.31
CA MET A 96 1.94 2.32 6.70
C MET A 96 2.60 0.98 6.37
N ILE A 97 3.41 0.91 5.31
CA ILE A 97 4.27 -0.24 5.04
C ILE A 97 5.29 -0.44 6.17
N ILE A 98 5.91 0.63 6.66
CA ILE A 98 6.86 0.57 7.79
C ILE A 98 6.15 0.12 9.08
N VAL A 99 4.95 0.65 9.34
CA VAL A 99 4.12 0.23 10.50
C VAL A 99 3.76 -1.25 10.40
N THR A 100 3.36 -1.70 9.19
CA THR A 100 3.04 -3.10 8.91
C THR A 100 4.25 -4.01 9.14
N TYR A 101 5.42 -3.63 8.63
CA TYR A 101 6.67 -4.35 8.87
C TYR A 101 6.98 -4.47 10.37
N ARG A 102 6.94 -3.35 11.11
CA ARG A 102 7.23 -3.34 12.54
C ARG A 102 6.26 -4.21 13.33
N TYR A 103 4.99 -4.25 12.92
CA TYR A 103 3.99 -5.11 13.53
C TYR A 103 4.29 -6.60 13.28
N ILE A 104 4.57 -6.99 12.03
CA ILE A 104 4.93 -8.38 11.70
C ILE A 104 6.23 -8.80 12.40
N ASN A 105 7.23 -7.92 12.42
CA ASN A 105 8.50 -8.18 13.10
C ASN A 105 8.29 -8.36 14.60
N TYR A 106 7.46 -7.52 15.23
CA TYR A 106 7.09 -7.68 16.64
C TYR A 106 6.49 -9.05 16.91
N LEU A 107 5.54 -9.51 16.09
CA LEU A 107 4.93 -10.84 16.24
C LEU A 107 5.91 -11.99 16.06
N LYS A 108 6.92 -11.82 15.18
CA LYS A 108 8.00 -12.80 15.02
C LYS A 108 8.92 -12.82 16.24
N THR A 109 9.35 -11.66 16.72
CA THR A 109 10.28 -11.56 17.85
C THR A 109 9.67 -11.94 19.20
N SER A 110 8.34 -11.86 19.34
CA SER A 110 7.62 -12.28 20.53
C SER A 110 7.23 -13.77 20.53
N ASP A 111 7.76 -14.55 19.57
CA ASP A 111 7.44 -15.97 19.38
C ASP A 111 5.94 -16.27 19.38
N CYS A 112 5.16 -15.39 18.74
CA CYS A 112 3.73 -15.57 18.74
C CYS A 112 3.28 -16.72 17.84
N LYS A 113 3.13 -17.90 18.46
CA LYS A 113 2.75 -19.17 17.81
C LYS A 113 1.45 -19.09 17.01
N CYS A 114 0.46 -18.32 17.44
CA CYS A 114 -0.80 -18.20 16.70
C CYS A 114 -0.68 -17.36 15.41
N SER A 115 0.37 -16.55 15.27
CA SER A 115 0.65 -15.81 14.04
C SER A 115 1.62 -16.52 13.11
N GLN A 116 2.36 -17.51 13.62
CA GLN A 116 3.38 -18.25 12.89
C GLN A 116 2.76 -19.03 11.73
N GLY A 117 3.32 -18.83 10.54
CA GLY A 117 2.91 -19.54 9.34
C GLY A 117 3.41 -18.88 8.07
N LYS A 118 3.26 -19.60 6.95
CA LYS A 118 3.71 -19.16 5.61
C LYS A 118 3.20 -17.77 5.23
N THR A 119 1.98 -17.41 5.63
CA THR A 119 1.38 -16.10 5.38
C THR A 119 2.15 -14.97 6.07
N GLN A 120 2.56 -15.17 7.33
CA GLN A 120 3.37 -14.18 8.07
C GLN A 120 4.75 -14.02 7.44
N ASP A 121 5.37 -15.11 6.99
CA ASP A 121 6.68 -15.08 6.33
C ASP A 121 6.64 -14.36 4.98
N LEU A 122 5.61 -14.63 4.17
CA LEU A 122 5.38 -13.94 2.90
C LEU A 122 5.16 -12.44 3.12
N LEU A 123 4.32 -12.06 4.08
CA LEU A 123 4.08 -10.66 4.42
C LEU A 123 5.35 -9.98 4.94
N TYR A 124 6.14 -10.67 5.76
CA TYR A 124 7.41 -10.15 6.25
C TYR A 124 8.40 -9.88 5.11
N MET A 125 8.56 -10.83 4.18
CA MET A 125 9.42 -10.65 3.00
C MET A 125 8.90 -9.53 2.10
N TYR A 126 7.59 -9.51 1.81
CA TYR A 126 6.96 -8.45 1.03
C TYR A 126 7.22 -7.07 1.64
N SER A 127 6.98 -6.89 2.94
CA SER A 127 7.23 -5.61 3.60
C SER A 127 8.71 -5.24 3.61
N LYS A 128 9.62 -6.22 3.75
CA LYS A 128 11.07 -5.98 3.66
C LYS A 128 11.49 -5.50 2.27
N ILE A 129 11.01 -6.14 1.21
CA ILE A 129 11.27 -5.73 -0.18
C ILE A 129 10.76 -4.32 -0.44
N ASN A 130 9.53 -4.01 0.00
CA ASN A 130 8.96 -2.67 -0.19
C ASN A 130 9.74 -1.59 0.57
N MET A 131 10.26 -1.87 1.76
CA MET A 131 11.12 -0.91 2.46
C MET A 131 12.40 -0.59 1.65
N VAL A 132 13.00 -1.60 1.00
CA VAL A 132 14.16 -1.38 0.12
C VAL A 132 13.77 -0.52 -1.08
N ILE A 133 12.64 -0.80 -1.72
CA ILE A 133 12.11 0.00 -2.84
C ILE A 133 11.86 1.45 -2.41
N ILE A 134 11.20 1.67 -1.26
CA ILE A 134 10.95 3.00 -0.71
C ILE A 134 12.27 3.74 -0.46
N ALA A 135 13.26 3.07 0.12
CA ALA A 135 14.58 3.66 0.35
C ALA A 135 15.26 4.07 -0.96
N LEU A 136 15.21 3.23 -1.99
CA LEU A 136 15.74 3.55 -3.32
C LEU A 136 15.02 4.75 -3.95
N ILE A 137 13.69 4.80 -3.85
CA ILE A 137 12.90 5.93 -4.36
C ILE A 137 13.30 7.23 -3.65
N ILE A 138 13.44 7.22 -2.33
CA ILE A 138 13.86 8.39 -1.55
C ILE A 138 15.25 8.87 -2.01
N VAL A 139 16.20 7.94 -2.19
CA VAL A 139 17.54 8.26 -2.68
C VAL A 139 17.48 8.91 -4.07
N ILE A 140 16.68 8.35 -4.99
CA ILE A 140 16.49 8.91 -6.34
C ILE A 140 15.89 10.32 -6.25
N MET A 141 14.86 10.53 -5.44
CA MET A 141 14.24 11.84 -5.26
C MET A 141 15.24 12.87 -4.73
N ILE A 142 16.10 12.50 -3.77
CA ILE A 142 17.15 13.36 -3.25
C ILE A 142 18.15 13.73 -4.36
N PHE A 143 18.63 12.78 -5.14
CA PHE A 143 19.57 13.05 -6.25
C PHE A 143 18.96 13.96 -7.32
N VAL A 144 17.70 13.74 -7.70
CA VAL A 144 17.00 14.57 -8.67
C VAL A 144 16.77 15.98 -8.11
N GLY A 145 16.35 16.09 -6.84
CA GLY A 145 16.15 17.36 -6.16
C GLY A 145 17.43 18.19 -6.04
N ILE A 146 18.54 17.56 -5.64
CA ILE A 146 19.87 18.18 -5.62
C ILE A 146 20.22 18.71 -7.02
N ARG A 147 20.04 17.90 -8.06
CA ARG A 147 20.32 18.34 -9.44
C ARG A 147 19.46 19.53 -9.87
N PHE A 148 18.23 19.66 -9.38
CA PHE A 148 17.37 20.81 -9.65
C PHE A 148 17.78 22.07 -8.89
N ILE A 149 18.35 21.93 -7.68
CA ILE A 149 18.81 23.06 -6.85
C ILE A 149 20.15 23.63 -7.36
N PHE A 150 21.04 22.77 -7.85
CA PHE A 150 22.38 23.15 -8.33
C PHE A 150 22.44 23.45 -9.83
N LYS A 151 21.30 23.62 -10.49
CA LYS A 151 21.19 23.99 -11.91
C LYS A 151 20.49 25.34 -12.04
#